data_AF-A0A2H9QC93-F1
#
_entry.id   AF-A0A2H9QC93-F1
#
_cell.length_a   1.000
_cell.length_b   1.000
_cell.length_c   1.000
_cell.angle_alpha   90.00
_cell.angle_beta   90.00
_cell.angle_gamma   90.00
#
_symmetry.space_group_name_H-M   'P 1'
#
loop_
_entity.id
_entity.type
_entity.pdbx_description
1 polymer ?
#
loop_
_entity_poly.entity_id
_entity_poly.type
_entity_poly.pdbx_seq_one_letter_code
_entity_poly.pdbx_strand_id
1 'polypeptide(L)'
;YMKEIALVILLTTVISAYIIFNTILGAKALGFVEGIILLGIFLWYAFYSLRRKPRIGKANCDINRSQALHAFLIFTAAIILVLISSSFVVDNAIKLARIFNIAESFIGATIIAIGTSLPELSIGMAAIRKKQYGLALGDAVGSNAINLTLVLGMAAVLNPVTVILPIFIAALLFAIVANMILFYVTAVMPKLDRRGGLGFLLIYVLYIVVIFYLQSRELGVGL
;
A
#
# COMPACT_ATOMS: atom_id res chain seq x y z
N TYR A 1 6.04 -12.48 13.19
CA TYR A 1 6.76 -11.93 12.03
C TYR A 1 6.62 -12.79 10.79
N MET A 2 7.50 -13.77 10.49
CA MET A 2 7.51 -14.38 9.14
C MET A 2 6.19 -15.07 8.72
N LYS A 3 5.52 -15.79 9.63
CA LYS A 3 4.21 -16.42 9.35
C LYS A 3 3.07 -15.40 9.17
N GLU A 4 3.12 -14.26 9.85
CA GLU A 4 2.11 -13.20 9.73
C GLU A 4 2.29 -12.45 8.42
N ILE A 5 3.53 -12.08 8.11
CA ILE A 5 3.90 -11.47 6.83
C ILE A 5 3.47 -12.39 5.68
N ALA A 6 3.79 -13.69 5.76
CA ALA A 6 3.38 -14.67 4.76
C ALA A 6 1.85 -14.76 4.59
N LEU A 7 1.09 -14.77 5.70
CA LEU A 7 -0.38 -14.78 5.66
C LEU A 7 -0.93 -13.53 4.98
N VAL A 8 -0.41 -12.36 5.31
CA VAL A 8 -0.84 -11.09 4.71
C VAL A 8 -0.52 -11.05 3.23
N ILE A 9 0.69 -11.45 2.84
CA ILE A 9 1.10 -11.52 1.43
C ILE A 9 0.19 -12.48 0.65
N LEU A 10 -0.12 -13.65 1.21
CA LEU A 10 -1.03 -14.60 0.58
C LEU A 10 -2.43 -13.99 0.41
N LEU A 11 -2.95 -13.36 1.46
CA LEU A 11 -4.27 -12.75 1.47
C LEU A 11 -4.38 -11.62 0.45
N THR A 12 -3.40 -10.70 0.40
CA THR A 12 -3.38 -9.61 -0.58
C THR A 12 -3.23 -10.12 -2.01
N THR A 13 -2.48 -11.21 -2.21
CA THR A 13 -2.34 -11.86 -3.53
C THR A 13 -3.65 -12.50 -3.99
N VAL A 14 -4.33 -13.23 -3.11
CA VAL A 14 -5.64 -13.86 -3.42
C VAL A 14 -6.70 -12.80 -3.72
N ILE A 15 -6.74 -11.72 -2.93
CA ILE A 15 -7.65 -10.59 -3.18
C ILE A 15 -7.36 -9.97 -4.55
N SER A 16 -6.09 -9.71 -4.86
CA SER A 16 -5.68 -9.13 -6.15
C SER A 16 -6.10 -10.02 -7.32
N ALA A 17 -5.89 -11.33 -7.21
CA ALA A 17 -6.27 -12.31 -8.23
C ALA A 17 -7.81 -12.38 -8.41
N TYR A 18 -8.56 -12.38 -7.31
CA TYR A 18 -10.02 -12.34 -7.33
C TYR A 18 -10.54 -11.07 -8.04
N ILE A 19 -9.98 -9.91 -7.72
CA ILE A 19 -10.36 -8.65 -8.36
C ILE A 19 -10.08 -8.69 -9.87
N ILE A 20 -8.92 -9.19 -10.29
CA ILE A 20 -8.60 -9.37 -11.72
C ILE A 20 -9.62 -10.27 -12.40
N PHE A 21 -9.92 -11.43 -11.81
CA PHE A 21 -10.87 -12.39 -12.36
C PHE A 21 -12.27 -11.80 -12.51
N ASN A 22 -12.76 -11.11 -11.47
CA ASN A 22 -14.07 -10.44 -11.51
C ASN A 22 -14.11 -9.33 -12.57
N THR A 23 -13.03 -8.55 -12.68
CA THR A 23 -12.89 -7.46 -13.67
C THR A 23 -12.88 -7.97 -15.11
N ILE A 24 -12.32 -9.16 -15.37
CA ILE A 24 -12.32 -9.79 -16.70
C ILE A 24 -13.72 -10.32 -17.07
N LEU A 25 -14.49 -10.79 -16.08
CA LEU A 25 -15.81 -11.41 -16.29
C LEU A 25 -16.99 -10.42 -16.36
N GLY A 26 -16.81 -9.17 -15.93
CA GLY A 26 -17.89 -8.17 -15.95
C GLY A 26 -17.38 -6.73 -15.93
N ALA A 27 -18.16 -5.80 -16.48
CA ALA A 27 -17.76 -4.41 -16.73
C ALA A 27 -17.48 -3.55 -15.46
N LYS A 28 -17.62 -4.09 -14.24
CA LYS A 28 -17.35 -3.37 -12.98
C LYS A 28 -16.20 -4.06 -12.24
N ALA A 29 -15.15 -3.31 -11.92
CA ALA A 29 -13.98 -3.87 -11.23
C ALA A 29 -14.26 -4.17 -9.75
N LEU A 30 -14.94 -3.26 -9.04
CA LEU A 30 -15.37 -3.45 -7.65
C LEU A 30 -16.72 -2.79 -7.40
N GLY A 31 -17.67 -3.54 -6.87
CA GLY A 31 -18.97 -3.07 -6.43
C GLY A 31 -19.10 -3.00 -4.91
N PHE A 32 -20.30 -2.63 -4.47
CA PHE A 32 -20.65 -2.50 -3.06
C PHE A 32 -20.46 -3.79 -2.27
N VAL A 33 -20.82 -4.94 -2.87
CA VAL A 33 -20.74 -6.26 -2.23
C VAL A 33 -19.28 -6.63 -1.98
N GLU A 34 -18.41 -6.45 -2.99
CA GLU A 34 -16.97 -6.67 -2.85
C GLU A 34 -16.36 -5.74 -1.80
N GLY A 35 -16.83 -4.48 -1.75
CA GLY A 35 -16.42 -3.53 -0.71
C GLY A 35 -16.72 -4.03 0.71
N ILE A 36 -17.93 -4.54 0.96
CA ILE A 36 -18.28 -5.14 2.27
C ILE A 36 -17.40 -6.34 2.59
N ILE A 37 -17.14 -7.21 1.62
CA ILE A 37 -16.27 -8.39 1.82
C ILE A 37 -14.87 -7.95 2.22
N LEU A 38 -14.29 -6.96 1.54
CA LEU A 38 -12.96 -6.41 1.85
C LEU A 38 -12.91 -5.80 3.26
N LEU A 39 -13.94 -5.06 3.67
CA LEU A 39 -14.03 -4.52 5.03
C LEU A 39 -14.18 -5.63 6.08
N GLY A 40 -14.92 -6.70 5.78
CA GLY A 40 -15.01 -7.89 6.64
C GLY A 40 -13.65 -8.56 6.83
N ILE A 41 -12.88 -8.71 5.75
CA ILE A 41 -11.51 -9.23 5.78
C ILE A 41 -10.59 -8.31 6.60
N PHE A 42 -10.71 -6.99 6.44
CA PHE A 42 -9.96 -6.02 7.25
C PHE A 42 -10.23 -6.20 8.75
N LEU A 43 -11.51 -6.26 9.14
CA LEU A 43 -11.91 -6.43 10.55
C LEU A 43 -11.40 -7.76 11.12
N TRP A 44 -11.52 -8.84 10.34
CA TRP A 44 -10.97 -10.15 10.72
C TRP A 44 -9.45 -10.09 10.91
N TYR A 45 -8.73 -9.50 9.96
CA TYR A 45 -7.27 -9.36 10.04
C TYR A 45 -6.84 -8.50 11.23
N ALA A 46 -7.49 -7.36 11.45
CA ALA A 46 -7.24 -6.48 12.59
C ALA A 46 -7.46 -7.21 13.91
N PHE A 47 -8.56 -7.95 14.03
CA PHE A 47 -8.88 -8.71 15.23
C PHE A 47 -7.92 -9.89 15.48
N TYR A 48 -7.57 -10.62 14.42
CA TYR A 48 -6.57 -11.68 14.46
C TYR A 48 -5.20 -11.14 14.91
N SER A 49 -4.82 -9.96 14.41
CA SER A 49 -3.58 -9.27 14.77
C SER A 49 -3.58 -8.82 16.24
N LEU A 50 -4.68 -8.22 16.73
CA LEU A 50 -4.82 -7.75 18.11
C LEU A 50 -4.82 -8.87 19.15
N ARG A 51 -5.38 -10.04 18.82
CA ARG A 51 -5.44 -11.18 19.75
C ARG A 51 -4.10 -11.88 19.96
N ARG A 52 -3.08 -11.57 19.18
CA ARG A 52 -1.74 -12.12 19.35
C ARG A 52 -0.97 -11.26 20.36
N LYS A 53 -0.42 -11.91 21.40
CA LYS A 53 0.48 -11.24 22.34
C LYS A 53 1.64 -10.62 21.54
N PRO A 54 1.91 -9.31 21.67
CA PRO A 54 3.06 -8.70 21.03
C PRO A 54 4.31 -9.47 21.48
N ARG A 55 5.12 -9.98 20.53
CA ARG A 55 6.50 -10.38 20.82
C ARG A 55 7.36 -9.12 20.93
N ILE A 56 6.94 -8.19 21.77
CA ILE A 56 7.78 -7.10 22.24
C ILE A 56 8.57 -7.75 23.36
N GLY A 57 9.86 -8.01 23.14
CA GLY A 57 10.75 -8.35 24.24
C GLY A 57 10.55 -7.29 25.31
N LYS A 58 10.30 -7.68 26.57
CA LYS A 58 10.03 -6.76 27.68
C LYS A 58 11.01 -5.60 27.59
N ALA A 59 10.53 -4.46 27.07
CA ALA A 59 11.29 -3.24 27.14
C ALA A 59 11.19 -2.86 28.61
N ASN A 60 12.28 -3.05 29.37
CA ASN A 60 12.43 -2.42 30.67
C ASN A 60 12.54 -0.92 30.42
N CYS A 61 11.41 -0.29 30.16
CA CYS A 61 11.29 1.14 30.10
C CYS A 61 10.36 1.50 31.25
N ASP A 62 10.94 1.99 32.34
CA ASP A 62 10.22 2.78 33.32
C ASP A 62 9.82 4.10 32.64
N ILE A 63 8.79 4.04 31.78
CA ILE A 63 8.29 5.20 31.06
C ILE A 63 7.54 6.05 32.07
N ASN A 64 8.10 7.21 32.38
CA ASN A 64 7.45 8.18 33.26
C ASN A 64 6.17 8.72 32.59
N ARG A 65 5.14 9.06 33.38
CA ARG A 65 3.84 9.57 32.88
C ARG A 65 4.00 10.80 31.96
N SER A 66 4.98 11.65 32.26
CA SER A 66 5.33 12.82 31.45
C SER A 66 5.88 12.43 30.07
N GLN A 67 6.72 11.38 29.98
CA GLN A 67 7.26 10.88 28.71
C GLN A 67 6.17 10.25 27.84
N ALA A 68 5.26 9.50 28.46
CA ALA A 68 4.11 8.92 27.75
C ALA A 68 3.18 10.00 27.19
N LEU A 69 2.89 11.05 27.98
CA LEU A 69 2.08 12.18 27.53
C LEU A 69 2.76 12.93 26.38
N HIS A 70 4.06 13.20 26.48
CA HIS A 70 4.81 13.88 25.43
C HIS A 70 4.82 13.07 24.12
N ALA A 71 5.05 11.75 24.20
CA ALA A 71 4.99 10.86 23.06
C ALA A 71 3.59 10.84 22.42
N PHE A 72 2.53 10.79 23.23
CA PHE A 72 1.15 10.82 22.76
C PHE A 72 0.80 12.14 22.06
N LEU A 73 1.23 13.28 22.61
CA LEU A 73 1.01 14.59 22.00
C LEU A 73 1.73 14.72 20.67
N ILE A 74 3.00 14.32 20.59
CA ILE A 74 3.76 14.33 19.33
C ILE A 74 3.10 13.41 18.30
N PHE A 75 2.72 12.20 18.70
CA PHE A 75 2.06 11.25 17.81
C PHE A 75 0.75 11.80 17.25
N THR A 76 -0.08 12.39 18.11
CA THR A 76 -1.36 12.98 17.71
C THR A 76 -1.15 14.19 16.78
N ALA A 77 -0.21 15.08 17.11
CA ALA A 77 0.14 16.22 16.27
C ALA A 77 0.66 15.80 14.89
N ALA A 78 1.48 14.75 14.83
CA ALA A 78 2.00 14.19 13.59
C ALA A 78 0.87 13.64 12.70
N ILE A 79 -0.09 12.90 13.28
CA ILE A 79 -1.26 12.41 12.53
C ILE A 79 -2.05 13.58 11.95
N ILE A 80 -2.35 14.61 12.74
CA ILE A 80 -3.09 15.78 12.28
C ILE A 80 -2.35 16.45 11.11
N LEU A 81 -1.03 16.60 11.21
CA LEU A 81 -0.22 17.19 10.14
C LEU A 81 -0.25 16.35 8.86
N VAL A 82 -0.20 15.02 8.97
CA VAL A 82 -0.33 14.10 7.82
C VAL A 82 -1.70 14.23 7.17
N LEU A 83 -2.78 14.26 7.96
CA LEU A 83 -4.15 14.43 7.44
C LEU A 83 -4.29 15.75 6.67
N ILE A 84 -3.85 16.86 7.26
CA ILE A 84 -3.93 18.18 6.63
C ILE A 84 -3.07 18.22 5.35
N SER A 85 -1.82 17.77 5.43
CA SER A 85 -0.91 17.79 4.27
C SER A 85 -1.40 16.90 3.13
N SER A 86 -2.04 15.76 3.42
CA SER A 86 -2.59 14.88 2.38
C SER A 86 -3.62 15.58 1.49
N SER A 87 -4.54 16.36 2.08
CA SER A 87 -5.53 17.13 1.32
C SER A 87 -4.87 18.21 0.47
N PHE A 88 -3.90 18.95 1.04
CA PHE A 88 -3.15 19.96 0.28
C PHE A 88 -2.39 19.35 -0.91
N VAL A 89 -1.78 18.18 -0.74
CA VAL A 89 -1.05 17.50 -1.82
C VAL A 89 -2.00 17.12 -2.95
N VAL A 90 -3.14 16.49 -2.64
CA VAL A 90 -4.13 16.08 -3.64
C VAL A 90 -4.69 17.28 -4.40
N ASP A 91 -5.14 18.32 -3.70
CA ASP A 91 -5.74 19.50 -4.33
C ASP A 91 -4.77 20.22 -5.26
N ASN A 92 -3.51 20.35 -4.85
CA ASN A 92 -2.49 21.00 -5.68
C ASN A 92 -2.00 20.10 -6.82
N ALA A 93 -1.96 18.78 -6.64
CA ALA A 93 -1.66 17.84 -7.72
C ALA A 93 -2.73 17.90 -8.83
N ILE A 94 -4.02 17.98 -8.48
CA ILE A 94 -5.11 18.16 -9.46
C ILE A 94 -4.98 19.50 -10.20
N LYS A 95 -4.66 20.59 -9.50
CA LYS A 95 -4.42 21.90 -10.14
C LYS A 95 -3.26 21.84 -11.14
N LEU A 96 -2.16 21.18 -10.78
CA LEU A 96 -1.03 20.96 -11.69
C LEU A 96 -1.47 20.12 -12.90
N ALA A 97 -2.26 19.06 -12.70
CA ALA A 97 -2.81 18.24 -13.79
C ALA A 97 -3.50 19.12 -14.85
N ARG A 98 -4.38 20.02 -14.39
CA ARG A 98 -5.15 20.91 -15.26
C ARG A 98 -4.27 21.93 -15.97
N ILE A 99 -3.27 22.49 -15.31
CA ILE A 99 -2.33 23.46 -15.91
C ILE A 99 -1.51 22.80 -17.02
N PHE A 100 -1.02 21.58 -16.80
CA PHE A 100 -0.22 20.85 -17.78
C PHE A 100 -1.07 20.06 -18.80
N ASN A 101 -2.39 20.15 -18.72
CA ASN A 101 -3.34 19.42 -19.54
C ASN A 101 -3.11 17.89 -19.52
N ILE A 102 -2.76 17.37 -18.35
CA ILE A 102 -2.54 15.96 -18.06
C ILE A 102 -3.80 15.40 -17.40
N ALA A 103 -4.19 14.17 -17.74
CA ALA A 103 -5.36 13.54 -17.14
C ALA A 103 -5.20 13.40 -15.62
N GLU A 104 -6.25 13.75 -14.87
CA GLU A 104 -6.28 13.63 -13.40
C GLU A 104 -6.04 12.18 -12.96
N SER A 105 -6.49 11.19 -13.74
CA SER A 105 -6.23 9.76 -13.49
C SER A 105 -4.74 9.41 -13.53
N PHE A 106 -3.98 10.03 -14.42
CA PHE A 106 -2.53 9.81 -14.51
C PHE A 106 -1.80 10.38 -13.29
N ILE A 107 -2.15 11.61 -12.89
CA ILE A 107 -1.57 12.25 -11.69
C ILE A 107 -1.95 11.45 -10.43
N GLY A 108 -3.18 10.94 -10.36
CA GLY A 108 -3.65 10.04 -9.32
C GLY A 108 -2.80 8.76 -9.20
N ALA A 109 -2.60 8.07 -10.33
CA ALA A 109 -1.85 6.82 -10.38
C ALA A 109 -0.33 6.98 -10.15
N THR A 110 0.21 8.19 -10.28
CA THR A 110 1.66 8.45 -10.21
C THR A 110 2.03 9.32 -9.01
N ILE A 111 1.88 10.64 -9.13
CA ILE A 111 2.35 11.62 -8.16
C ILE A 111 1.62 11.46 -6.83
N ILE A 112 0.30 11.31 -6.85
CA ILE A 112 -0.49 11.13 -5.63
C ILE A 112 -0.14 9.79 -4.98
N ALA A 113 -0.10 8.70 -5.75
CA ALA A 113 0.27 7.37 -5.25
C ALA A 113 1.68 7.32 -4.64
N ILE A 114 2.67 7.98 -5.26
CA ILE A 114 4.02 8.11 -4.70
C ILE A 114 3.97 8.96 -3.42
N GLY A 115 3.29 10.11 -3.47
CA GLY A 115 3.19 11.04 -2.36
C GLY A 115 2.59 10.43 -1.09
N THR A 116 1.53 9.61 -1.24
CA THR A 116 0.92 8.90 -0.12
C THR A 116 1.77 7.76 0.42
N SER A 117 2.75 7.26 -0.34
CA SER A 117 3.67 6.18 0.07
C SER A 117 5.01 6.69 0.64
N LEU A 118 5.27 8.01 0.56
CA LEU A 118 6.47 8.63 1.11
C LEU A 118 6.58 8.51 2.64
N PRO A 119 5.50 8.68 3.43
CA PRO A 119 5.55 8.46 4.89
C PRO A 119 6.03 7.05 5.25
N GLU A 120 5.51 6.02 4.60
CA GLU A 120 5.87 4.61 4.79
C GLU A 120 7.33 4.38 4.40
N LEU A 121 7.77 4.93 3.28
CA LEU A 121 9.18 4.88 2.88
C LEU A 121 10.09 5.53 3.94
N SER A 122 9.68 6.66 4.51
CA SER A 122 10.40 7.36 5.58
C SER A 122 10.46 6.51 6.86
N ILE A 123 9.34 5.91 7.28
CA ILE A 123 9.24 5.01 8.44
C ILE A 123 10.13 3.79 8.24
N GLY A 124 10.05 3.14 7.08
CA GLY A 124 10.88 2.00 6.70
C GLY A 124 12.37 2.32 6.74
N MET A 125 12.79 3.45 6.15
CA MET A 125 14.19 3.89 6.20
C MET A 125 14.66 4.18 7.62
N ALA A 126 13.84 4.86 8.43
CA ALA A 126 14.17 5.14 9.83
C ALA A 126 14.31 3.85 10.65
N ALA A 127 13.41 2.88 10.46
CA ALA A 127 13.45 1.58 11.10
C ALA A 127 14.70 0.77 10.69
N ILE A 128 15.06 0.76 9.41
CA ILE A 128 16.27 0.11 8.89
C ILE A 128 17.54 0.73 9.51
N ARG A 129 17.62 2.07 9.58
CA ARG A 129 18.75 2.77 10.23
C ARG A 129 18.90 2.39 11.70
N LYS A 130 17.78 2.10 12.38
CA LYS A 130 17.74 1.59 13.77
C LYS A 130 17.93 0.07 13.87
N LYS A 131 18.24 -0.63 12.78
CA LYS A 131 18.35 -2.10 12.68
C LYS A 131 17.06 -2.84 13.08
N GLN A 132 15.91 -2.17 12.98
CA GLN A 132 14.58 -2.71 13.27
C GLN A 132 13.92 -3.25 11.99
N TYR A 133 14.56 -4.22 11.33
CA TYR A 133 14.11 -4.76 10.04
C TYR A 133 12.70 -5.39 10.09
N GLY A 134 12.33 -5.98 11.23
CA GLY A 134 10.97 -6.49 11.44
C GLY A 134 9.93 -5.38 11.38
N LEU A 135 10.21 -4.22 11.97
CA LEU A 135 9.30 -3.06 11.92
C LEU A 135 9.17 -2.54 10.48
N ALA A 136 10.29 -2.42 9.75
CA ALA A 136 10.27 -1.99 8.35
C ALA A 136 9.46 -2.94 7.44
N LEU A 137 9.63 -4.25 7.61
CA LEU A 137 8.85 -5.25 6.86
C LEU A 137 7.37 -5.28 7.28
N GLY A 138 7.10 -5.13 8.57
CA GLY A 138 5.74 -5.08 9.12
C GLY A 138 4.96 -3.87 8.60
N ASP A 139 5.63 -2.72 8.49
CA ASP A 139 5.09 -1.49 7.89
C ASP A 139 4.77 -1.70 6.40
N ALA A 140 5.75 -2.13 5.60
CA ALA A 140 5.57 -2.33 4.17
C ALA A 140 4.47 -3.35 3.80
N VAL A 141 4.35 -4.44 4.57
CA VAL A 141 3.33 -5.49 4.31
C VAL A 141 1.97 -5.09 4.91
N GLY A 142 1.99 -4.44 6.07
CA GLY A 142 0.77 -3.99 6.76
C GLY A 142 0.05 -2.88 6.01
N SER A 143 0.77 -1.89 5.48
CA SER A 143 0.19 -0.80 4.69
C SER A 143 -0.49 -1.31 3.42
N ASN A 144 0.13 -2.26 2.71
CA ASN A 144 -0.49 -2.92 1.55
C ASN A 144 -1.77 -3.68 1.90
N ALA A 145 -1.82 -4.33 3.07
CA ALA A 145 -3.03 -4.98 3.55
C ALA A 145 -4.14 -3.96 3.80
N ILE A 146 -3.84 -2.88 4.53
CA ILE A 146 -4.79 -1.81 4.83
C ILE A 146 -5.29 -1.14 3.55
N ASN A 147 -4.40 -0.87 2.58
CA ASN A 147 -4.78 -0.26 1.31
C ASN A 147 -5.74 -1.15 0.50
N LEU A 148 -5.47 -2.46 0.41
CA LEU A 148 -6.32 -3.39 -0.33
C LEU A 148 -7.63 -3.74 0.39
N THR A 149 -7.66 -3.78 1.72
CA THR A 149 -8.85 -4.20 2.47
C THR A 149 -9.67 -3.01 2.96
N LEU A 150 -9.05 -2.05 3.64
CA LEU A 150 -9.76 -0.91 4.24
C LEU A 150 -10.00 0.19 3.21
N VAL A 151 -8.95 0.70 2.57
CA VAL A 151 -9.06 1.86 1.68
C VAL A 151 -9.88 1.50 0.44
N LEU A 152 -9.51 0.42 -0.26
CA LEU A 152 -10.23 -0.04 -1.44
C LEU A 152 -11.64 -0.54 -1.10
N GLY A 153 -11.82 -1.22 0.05
CA GLY A 153 -13.14 -1.66 0.52
C GLY A 153 -14.07 -0.49 0.81
N MET A 154 -13.57 0.54 1.50
CA MET A 154 -14.33 1.76 1.77
C MET A 154 -14.65 2.52 0.48
N ALA A 155 -13.69 2.64 -0.44
CA ALA A 155 -13.90 3.27 -1.74
C ALA A 155 -15.04 2.57 -2.50
N ALA A 156 -15.03 1.23 -2.59
CA ALA A 156 -16.03 0.45 -3.29
C ALA A 156 -17.43 0.50 -2.66
N VAL A 157 -17.52 0.62 -1.32
CA VAL A 157 -18.79 0.81 -0.60
C VAL A 157 -19.38 2.19 -0.87
N LEU A 158 -18.54 3.23 -0.86
CA LEU A 158 -18.99 4.61 -1.07
C LEU A 158 -19.38 4.86 -2.53
N ASN A 159 -18.57 4.38 -3.48
CA ASN A 159 -18.82 4.49 -4.91
C ASN A 159 -18.25 3.27 -5.65
N PRO A 160 -19.02 2.58 -6.50
CA PRO A 160 -18.50 1.51 -7.33
C PRO A 160 -17.28 1.98 -8.13
N VAL A 161 -16.17 1.25 -8.00
CA VAL A 161 -14.90 1.65 -8.60
C VAL A 161 -14.93 1.30 -10.07
N THR A 162 -14.97 2.32 -10.92
CA THR A 162 -14.73 2.18 -12.36
C THR A 162 -13.25 2.45 -12.61
N VAL A 163 -12.62 1.57 -13.38
CA VAL A 163 -11.18 1.61 -13.63
C VAL A 163 -10.89 1.46 -15.11
N ILE A 164 -9.77 2.02 -15.54
CA ILE A 164 -9.21 1.76 -16.85
C ILE A 164 -8.63 0.34 -16.81
N LEU A 165 -9.35 -0.62 -17.39
CA LEU A 165 -9.08 -2.06 -17.26
C LEU A 165 -7.60 -2.44 -17.49
N PRO A 166 -6.93 -2.00 -18.58
CA PRO A 166 -5.54 -2.38 -18.83
C PRO A 166 -4.57 -1.93 -17.74
N ILE A 167 -4.75 -0.70 -17.25
CA ILE A 167 -3.91 -0.08 -16.22
C ILE A 167 -4.11 -0.81 -14.88
N PHE A 168 -5.36 -1.07 -14.53
CA PHE A 168 -5.71 -1.72 -13.26
C PHE A 168 -5.25 -3.18 -13.21
N ILE A 169 -5.45 -3.94 -14.31
CA ILE A 169 -4.96 -5.31 -14.41
C ILE A 169 -3.43 -5.34 -14.35
N ALA A 170 -2.74 -4.46 -15.07
CA ALA A 170 -1.28 -4.38 -15.01
C ALA A 170 -0.80 -4.13 -13.58
N ALA A 171 -1.38 -3.16 -12.86
CA ALA A 171 -1.01 -2.86 -11.48
C ALA A 171 -1.20 -4.05 -10.53
N LEU A 172 -2.33 -4.74 -10.63
CA LEU A 172 -2.59 -5.93 -9.80
C LEU A 172 -1.68 -7.11 -10.16
N LEU A 173 -1.32 -7.29 -11.43
CA LEU A 173 -0.34 -8.31 -11.85
C LEU A 173 1.06 -8.03 -11.28
N PHE A 174 1.53 -6.79 -11.37
CA PHE A 174 2.80 -6.39 -10.75
C PHE A 174 2.77 -6.59 -9.23
N ALA A 175 1.64 -6.30 -8.58
CA ALA A 175 1.46 -6.55 -7.15
C ALA A 175 1.54 -8.05 -6.82
N ILE A 176 0.89 -8.92 -7.60
CA ILE A 176 0.97 -10.38 -7.44
C ILE A 176 2.41 -10.87 -7.59
N VAL A 177 3.13 -10.43 -8.65
CA VAL A 177 4.52 -10.82 -8.88
C VAL A 177 5.42 -10.37 -7.74
N ALA A 178 5.30 -9.10 -7.31
CA ALA A 178 6.06 -8.57 -6.18
C ALA A 178 5.78 -9.34 -4.89
N ASN A 179 4.52 -9.66 -4.62
CA ASN A 179 4.11 -10.47 -3.47
C ASN A 179 4.67 -11.88 -3.52
N MET A 180 4.65 -12.55 -4.67
CA MET A 180 5.23 -13.89 -4.83
C MET A 180 6.75 -13.88 -4.57
N ILE A 181 7.46 -12.89 -5.10
CA ILE A 181 8.90 -12.74 -4.86
C ILE A 181 9.16 -12.45 -3.38
N LEU A 182 8.39 -11.55 -2.77
CA LEU A 182 8.53 -11.21 -1.35
C LEU A 182 8.21 -12.43 -0.46
N PHE A 183 7.19 -13.21 -0.79
CA PHE A 183 6.89 -14.46 -0.12
C PHE A 183 8.05 -15.45 -0.23
N TYR A 184 8.60 -15.64 -1.43
CA TYR A 184 9.77 -16.51 -1.63
C TYR A 184 10.97 -16.06 -0.81
N VAL A 185 11.31 -14.77 -0.85
CA VAL A 185 12.43 -14.22 -0.08
C VAL A 185 12.20 -14.40 1.43
N THR A 186 11.00 -14.12 1.92
CA THR A 186 10.70 -14.22 3.35
C THR A 186 10.57 -15.69 3.81
N ALA A 187 10.07 -16.59 2.98
CA ALA A 187 9.90 -18.00 3.35
C ALA A 187 11.21 -18.81 3.23
N VAL A 188 12.04 -18.49 2.23
CA VAL A 188 13.21 -19.32 1.85
C VAL A 188 14.53 -18.67 2.22
N MET A 189 14.65 -17.34 2.11
CA MET A 189 15.91 -16.66 2.41
C MET A 189 15.95 -16.14 3.85
N PRO A 190 17.08 -16.26 4.55
CA PRO A 190 17.20 -15.77 5.92
C PRO A 190 17.19 -14.24 6.03
N LYS A 191 17.59 -13.53 4.96
CA LYS A 191 17.64 -12.05 4.90
C LYS A 191 17.46 -11.57 3.45
N LEU A 192 16.78 -10.44 3.27
CA LEU A 192 16.79 -9.69 2.00
C LEU A 192 18.13 -8.95 1.90
N ASP A 193 18.93 -9.28 0.91
CA ASP A 193 20.22 -8.64 0.64
C ASP A 193 20.07 -7.45 -0.33
N ARG A 194 21.18 -6.74 -0.59
CA ARG A 194 21.17 -5.59 -1.51
C ARG A 194 20.74 -5.99 -2.93
N ARG A 195 21.05 -7.21 -3.37
CA ARG A 195 20.70 -7.70 -4.71
C ARG A 195 19.20 -7.96 -4.83
N GLY A 196 18.60 -8.56 -3.80
CA GLY A 196 17.14 -8.70 -3.71
C GLY A 196 16.44 -7.34 -3.70
N GLY A 197 16.95 -6.38 -2.93
CA GLY A 197 16.43 -5.00 -2.93
C GLY A 197 16.52 -4.31 -4.29
N LEU A 198 17.64 -4.48 -5.01
CA LEU A 198 17.80 -3.95 -6.36
C LEU A 198 16.81 -4.59 -7.34
N GLY A 199 16.53 -5.89 -7.19
CA GLY A 199 15.51 -6.59 -7.97
C GLY A 199 14.12 -5.97 -7.79
N PHE A 200 13.70 -5.69 -6.55
CA PHE A 200 12.43 -4.99 -6.28
C PHE A 200 12.39 -3.60 -6.91
N LEU A 201 13.51 -2.86 -6.88
CA LEU A 201 13.60 -1.53 -7.48
C LEU A 201 13.46 -1.60 -9.01
N LEU A 202 14.10 -2.58 -9.66
CA LEU A 202 13.96 -2.81 -11.10
C LEU A 202 12.52 -3.17 -11.49
N ILE A 203 11.85 -4.02 -10.72
CA ILE A 203 10.43 -4.36 -10.95
C ILE A 203 9.56 -3.11 -10.79
N TYR A 204 9.84 -2.27 -9.79
CA TYR A 204 9.10 -1.02 -9.58
C TYR A 204 9.31 -0.02 -10.73
N VAL A 205 10.54 0.12 -11.23
CA VAL A 205 10.82 0.96 -12.41
C VAL A 205 10.10 0.42 -13.65
N LEU A 206 10.15 -0.90 -13.87
CA LEU A 206 9.43 -1.54 -14.97
C LEU A 206 7.91 -1.31 -14.86
N TYR A 207 7.35 -1.43 -13.65
CA TYR A 207 5.95 -1.11 -13.38
C TYR A 207 5.60 0.33 -13.78
N ILE A 208 6.39 1.33 -13.36
CA ILE A 208 6.15 2.73 -13.74
C ILE A 208 6.17 2.90 -15.26
N VAL A 209 7.18 2.34 -15.94
CA VAL A 209 7.31 2.45 -17.41
C VAL A 209 6.11 1.83 -18.12
N VAL A 210 5.66 0.64 -17.70
CA VAL A 210 4.51 -0.04 -18.29
C VAL A 210 3.22 0.76 -18.07
N ILE A 211 2.98 1.26 -16.86
CA ILE A 211 1.79 2.07 -16.56
C ILE A 211 1.80 3.37 -17.35
N PHE A 212 2.96 4.03 -17.46
CA PHE A 212 3.12 5.24 -18.26
C PHE A 212 2.78 4.98 -19.74
N TYR A 213 3.30 3.89 -20.30
CA TYR A 213 3.03 3.50 -21.68
C TYR A 213 1.56 3.13 -21.93
N LEU A 214 0.92 2.40 -21.01
CA LEU A 214 -0.50 2.08 -21.13
C LEU A 214 -1.36 3.34 -21.04
N GLN A 215 -1.02 4.27 -20.14
CA GLN A 215 -1.76 5.52 -20.02
C GLN A 215 -1.59 6.43 -21.25
N SER A 216 -0.39 6.54 -21.82
CA SER A 216 -0.18 7.38 -23.02
C SER A 216 -1.02 6.90 -24.21
N ARG A 217 -1.18 5.58 -24.37
CA ARG A 217 -2.06 4.99 -25.40
C ARG A 217 -3.54 5.28 -25.17
N GLU A 218 -4.01 5.17 -23.93
CA GLU A 218 -5.40 5.47 -23.56
C GLU A 218 -5.73 6.96 -23.72
N LEU A 219 -4.76 7.85 -23.51
CA LEU A 219 -4.94 9.30 -23.68
C LEU A 219 -4.79 9.77 -25.14
N GLY A 220 -4.50 8.88 -26.09
CA GLY A 220 -4.27 9.24 -27.49
C GLY A 220 -3.04 10.13 -27.70
N VAL A 221 -2.19 10.27 -26.68
CA VAL A 221 -0.91 10.98 -26.78
C VAL A 221 0.08 9.98 -27.37
N GLY A 222 0.07 9.89 -28.70
CA GLY A 222 1.03 9.07 -29.44
C GLY A 222 2.45 9.48 -29.09
N LEU A 223 3.22 8.52 -28.57
CA LEU A 223 4.69 8.50 -28.65
C LEU A 223 5.08 7.63 -29.83
#